data_AF-A0A525JJC1-F1
#
_entry.id   AF-A0A525JJC1-F1
#
_cell.length_a   1.000
_cell.length_b   1.000
_cell.length_c   1.000
_cell.angle_alpha   90.00
_cell.angle_beta   90.00
_cell.angle_gamma   90.00
#
_symmetry.space_group_name_H-M   'P 1'
#
loop_
_entity.id
_entity.type
_entity.pdbx_description
1 polymer ?
#
loop_
_entity_poly.entity_id
_entity_poly.type
_entity_poly.pdbx_seq_one_letter_code
_entity_poly.pdbx_strand_id
1 'polypeptide(L)'
;MLGVTSDLPGDAPGQQHVVVFSNDTFAANATGIDFDTIFPTTDEETLINDLATDNTGDLNTFFNSYEAQGTSPNGSMTFNVGDSFTAIAFSDGQIIGTGSSALVAGVPEPASWALMIVGLGGMGAMLRTRRRSIPVAA
;
A
#
# COMPACT_ATOMS: atom_id res chain seq x y z
N MET A 1 2.61 -5.67 1.93
CA MET A 1 3.08 -5.25 3.27
C MET A 1 4.31 -6.03 3.71
N LEU A 2 4.86 -6.89 2.86
CA LEU A 2 6.14 -7.55 3.05
C LEU A 2 7.03 -7.24 1.85
N GLY A 3 8.33 -7.34 2.07
CA GLY A 3 9.36 -7.25 1.06
C GLY A 3 10.58 -8.06 1.48
N VAL A 4 11.58 -8.08 0.61
CA VAL A 4 12.93 -8.51 0.96
C VAL A 4 13.89 -7.37 0.66
N THR A 5 14.90 -7.24 1.51
CA THR A 5 16.05 -6.37 1.27
C THR A 5 17.32 -7.19 1.41
N SER A 6 18.40 -6.74 0.77
CA SER A 6 19.72 -7.35 0.93
C SER A 6 20.75 -6.32 1.36
N ASP A 7 21.85 -6.83 1.90
CA ASP A 7 23.06 -6.05 2.18
C ASP A 7 22.80 -4.82 3.07
N LEU A 8 22.16 -5.01 4.23
CA LEU A 8 22.02 -3.94 5.21
C LEU A 8 23.41 -3.55 5.76
N PRO A 9 23.56 -2.33 6.29
CA PRO A 9 24.83 -1.89 6.84
C PRO A 9 25.32 -2.81 7.96
N GLY A 10 26.37 -3.59 7.68
CA GLY A 10 26.95 -4.56 8.62
C GLY A 10 26.82 -6.02 8.18
N ASP A 11 26.04 -6.29 7.14
CA ASP A 11 25.80 -7.65 6.64
C ASP A 11 26.93 -8.20 5.78
N ALA A 12 26.96 -9.53 5.69
CA ALA A 12 27.75 -10.21 4.66
C ALA A 12 27.12 -10.01 3.27
N PRO A 13 27.92 -9.98 2.19
CA PRO A 13 27.40 -9.83 0.84
C PRO A 13 26.39 -10.93 0.48
N GLY A 14 25.21 -10.53 0.01
CA GLY A 14 24.11 -11.40 -0.42
C GLY A 14 23.20 -11.88 0.70
N GLN A 15 23.40 -11.42 1.93
CA GLN A 15 22.49 -11.69 3.05
C GLN A 15 21.16 -10.97 2.80
N GLN A 16 20.05 -11.69 2.96
CA GLN A 16 18.69 -11.21 2.72
C GLN A 16 17.91 -11.16 4.02
N HIS A 17 17.00 -10.20 4.09
CA HIS A 17 16.17 -9.91 5.25
C HIS A 17 14.73 -9.66 4.84
N VAL A 18 13.81 -10.18 5.63
CA VAL A 18 12.39 -9.88 5.46
C VAL A 18 12.12 -8.46 5.94
N VAL A 19 11.41 -7.71 5.10
CA VAL A 19 10.92 -6.39 5.42
C VAL A 19 9.45 -6.45 5.72
N VAL A 20 9.02 -5.94 6.87
CA VAL A 20 7.61 -5.71 7.19
C VAL A 20 7.33 -4.22 7.13
N PHE A 21 6.26 -3.87 6.43
CA PHE A 21 5.66 -2.54 6.49
C PHE A 21 4.53 -2.57 7.51
N SER A 22 4.69 -1.86 8.62
CA SER A 22 3.73 -1.84 9.72
C SER A 22 3.36 -0.43 10.17
N ASN A 23 2.39 -0.31 11.08
CA ASN A 23 2.22 0.96 11.81
C ASN A 23 3.44 1.27 12.69
N ASP A 24 3.55 2.53 13.10
CA ASP A 24 4.69 3.04 13.88
C ASP A 24 4.76 2.44 15.29
N THR A 25 3.65 1.97 15.86
CA THR A 25 3.63 1.36 17.20
C THR A 25 4.27 -0.02 17.19
N PHE A 26 3.85 -0.89 16.27
CA PHE A 26 4.51 -2.19 16.09
C PHE A 26 5.99 -1.98 15.76
N ALA A 27 6.31 -0.99 14.93
CA ALA A 27 7.68 -0.75 14.55
C ALA A 27 8.58 -0.35 15.71
N ALA A 28 8.10 0.56 16.56
CA ALA A 28 8.82 0.93 17.78
C ALA A 28 9.06 -0.27 18.71
N ASN A 29 8.09 -1.20 18.78
CA ASN A 29 8.20 -2.40 19.62
C ASN A 29 9.08 -3.50 19.00
N ALA A 30 9.17 -3.57 17.69
CA ALA A 30 9.96 -4.56 16.95
C ALA A 30 11.42 -4.11 16.71
N THR A 31 11.75 -2.85 16.99
CA THR A 31 13.09 -2.32 16.74
C THR A 31 14.11 -2.97 17.68
N GLY A 32 15.23 -3.45 17.16
CA GLY A 32 16.27 -4.09 17.97
C GLY A 32 15.97 -5.55 18.35
N ILE A 33 14.95 -6.16 17.74
CA ILE A 33 14.49 -7.51 18.05
C ILE A 33 14.62 -8.42 16.82
N ASP A 34 15.20 -9.60 17.03
CA ASP A 34 15.38 -10.62 15.99
C ASP A 34 14.04 -11.17 15.47
N PHE A 35 14.02 -11.60 14.20
CA PHE A 35 12.82 -12.11 13.51
C PHE A 35 12.13 -13.21 14.32
N ASP A 36 12.88 -14.25 14.73
CA ASP A 36 12.37 -15.42 15.44
C ASP A 36 11.73 -15.10 16.79
N THR A 37 12.10 -13.96 17.40
CA THR A 37 11.50 -13.52 18.67
C THR A 37 10.08 -13.00 18.45
N ILE A 38 9.84 -12.34 17.32
CA ILE A 38 8.52 -11.76 16.99
C ILE A 38 7.66 -12.80 16.25
N PHE A 39 8.28 -13.62 15.40
CA PHE A 39 7.62 -14.59 14.54
C PHE A 39 8.06 -16.04 14.85
N PRO A 40 7.88 -16.55 16.07
CA PRO A 40 8.48 -17.82 16.51
C PRO A 40 7.98 -19.07 15.79
N THR A 41 6.89 -18.97 15.01
CA THR A 41 6.35 -20.10 14.23
C THR A 41 6.69 -20.01 12.75
N THR A 42 7.48 -19.01 12.34
CA THR A 42 7.86 -18.78 10.94
C THR A 42 9.37 -18.72 10.85
N ASP A 43 9.95 -19.48 9.94
CA ASP A 43 11.38 -19.38 9.64
C ASP A 43 11.58 -18.29 8.58
N GLU A 44 12.46 -17.33 8.87
CA GLU A 44 12.74 -16.21 7.97
C GLU A 44 13.22 -16.69 6.59
N GLU A 45 14.08 -17.70 6.55
CA GLU A 45 14.64 -18.20 5.29
C GLU A 45 13.55 -18.82 4.39
N THR A 46 12.56 -19.48 5.00
CA THR A 46 11.41 -20.00 4.26
C THR A 46 10.56 -18.87 3.68
N LEU A 47 10.31 -17.81 4.46
CA LEU A 47 9.52 -16.67 4.03
C LEU A 47 10.19 -15.89 2.89
N ILE A 48 11.52 -15.77 2.92
CA ILE A 48 12.32 -15.19 1.83
C ILE A 48 12.15 -16.01 0.55
N ASN A 49 12.28 -17.34 0.64
CA ASN A 49 12.12 -18.22 -0.51
C ASN A 49 10.69 -18.19 -1.08
N ASP A 50 9.69 -18.15 -0.21
CA ASP A 50 8.29 -18.05 -0.60
C ASP A 50 7.98 -16.71 -1.28
N LEU A 51 8.60 -15.61 -0.81
CA LEU A 51 8.47 -14.31 -1.48
C LEU A 51 9.21 -14.27 -2.81
N ALA A 52 10.35 -14.94 -2.94
CA ALA A 52 11.11 -15.03 -4.19
C ALA A 52 10.40 -15.90 -5.25
N THR A 53 9.59 -16.86 -4.82
CA THR A 53 8.89 -17.82 -5.70
C THR A 53 7.40 -17.53 -5.85
N ASP A 54 6.90 -16.45 -5.23
CA ASP A 54 5.47 -16.11 -5.14
C ASP A 54 4.61 -17.29 -4.63
N ASN A 55 5.10 -18.04 -3.63
CA ASN A 55 4.35 -19.10 -2.98
C ASN A 55 3.26 -18.52 -2.07
N THR A 56 2.14 -18.15 -2.69
CA THR A 56 1.04 -17.43 -2.04
C THR A 56 0.37 -18.18 -0.90
N GLY A 57 0.51 -19.51 -0.78
CA GLY A 57 -0.08 -20.30 0.28
C GLY A 57 0.56 -20.03 1.64
N ASP A 58 1.90 -20.05 1.68
CA ASP A 58 2.67 -19.85 2.90
C ASP A 58 2.73 -18.37 3.29
N LEU A 59 2.82 -17.46 2.30
CA LEU A 59 2.68 -16.02 2.52
C LEU A 59 1.33 -15.65 3.15
N ASN A 60 0.23 -16.24 2.65
CA ASN A 60 -1.09 -16.00 3.22
C ASN A 60 -1.23 -16.62 4.61
N THR A 61 -0.57 -17.74 4.88
CA THR A 61 -0.55 -18.36 6.21
C THR A 61 0.17 -17.46 7.21
N PHE A 62 1.33 -16.90 6.84
CA PHE A 62 2.06 -15.91 7.65
C PHE A 62 1.21 -14.66 7.93
N PHE A 63 0.59 -14.06 6.91
CA PHE A 63 -0.25 -12.87 7.13
C PHE A 63 -1.45 -13.21 8.02
N ASN A 64 -2.16 -14.31 7.78
CA ASN A 64 -3.36 -14.62 8.57
C ASN A 64 -3.03 -15.00 10.03
N SER A 65 -1.88 -15.61 10.30
CA SER A 65 -1.49 -15.95 11.68
C SER A 65 -1.15 -14.71 12.51
N TYR A 66 -0.57 -13.67 11.90
CA TYR A 66 -0.13 -12.45 12.61
C TYR A 66 -1.07 -11.23 12.45
N GLU A 67 -1.91 -11.18 11.41
CA GLU A 67 -2.93 -10.13 11.20
C GLU A 67 -4.28 -10.46 11.88
N ALA A 68 -4.75 -11.71 11.80
CA ALA A 68 -6.15 -12.04 12.15
C ALA A 68 -6.41 -12.21 13.65
N GLN A 69 -5.38 -12.26 14.49
CA GLN A 69 -5.54 -12.56 15.91
C GLN A 69 -5.15 -11.42 16.88
N GLY A 70 -4.55 -10.32 16.41
CA GLY A 70 -4.03 -9.30 17.34
C GLY A 70 -3.00 -9.88 18.34
N THR A 71 -2.38 -10.99 17.97
CA THR A 71 -1.49 -11.83 18.80
C THR A 71 -0.02 -11.63 18.50
N SER A 72 0.34 -10.75 17.56
CA SER A 72 1.71 -10.25 17.55
C SER A 72 2.00 -9.73 18.98
N PRO A 73 3.06 -10.24 19.63
CA PRO A 73 3.44 -9.79 20.97
C PRO A 73 3.61 -8.26 21.06
N ASN A 74 3.78 -7.62 19.91
CA ASN A 74 4.16 -6.24 19.73
C ASN A 74 3.02 -5.35 19.19
N GLY A 75 1.79 -5.87 19.13
CA GLY A 75 0.59 -5.15 18.67
C GLY A 75 0.28 -5.38 17.18
N SER A 76 -0.72 -4.67 16.65
CA SER A 76 -1.14 -4.83 15.24
C SER A 76 -0.04 -4.40 14.27
N MET A 77 0.18 -5.14 13.19
CA MET A 77 1.07 -4.74 12.09
C MET A 77 0.34 -3.84 11.07
N THR A 78 -1.00 -3.81 11.08
CA THR A 78 -1.77 -3.04 10.09
C THR A 78 -1.72 -1.54 10.30
N PHE A 79 -1.87 -0.79 9.21
CA PHE A 79 -2.12 0.65 9.21
C PHE A 79 -3.27 0.96 8.23
N ASN A 80 -4.03 2.02 8.48
CA ASN A 80 -5.12 2.43 7.59
C ASN A 80 -4.61 3.34 6.48
N VAL A 81 -5.45 3.55 5.48
CA VAL A 81 -5.16 4.59 4.49
C VAL A 81 -5.30 5.95 5.15
N GLY A 82 -4.30 6.80 4.95
CA GLY A 82 -4.13 8.08 5.64
C GLY A 82 -3.12 8.02 6.78
N ASP A 83 -2.77 6.82 7.25
CA ASP A 83 -1.82 6.66 8.36
C ASP A 83 -0.37 6.64 7.87
N SER A 84 0.54 6.93 8.80
CA SER A 84 1.97 6.65 8.64
C SER A 84 2.25 5.15 8.75
N PHE A 85 3.28 4.70 8.05
CA PHE A 85 3.83 3.36 8.19
C PHE A 85 5.35 3.41 8.27
N THR A 86 5.91 2.38 8.89
CA THR A 86 7.35 2.18 9.04
C THR A 86 7.74 0.84 8.43
N ALA A 87 8.83 0.84 7.67
CA ALA A 87 9.44 -0.35 7.09
C ALA A 87 10.60 -0.82 7.97
N ILE A 88 10.52 -2.07 8.43
CA ILE A 88 11.50 -2.69 9.32
C ILE A 88 12.08 -3.89 8.60
N ALA A 89 13.41 -3.97 8.51
CA ALA A 89 14.10 -5.15 8.05
C ALA A 89 14.52 -5.99 9.24
N PHE A 90 14.22 -7.28 9.19
CA PHE A 90 14.53 -8.19 10.28
C PHE A 90 15.88 -8.87 10.03
N SER A 91 16.90 -8.33 10.67
CA SER A 91 18.15 -9.02 11.04
C SER A 91 18.27 -8.87 12.57
N ASP A 92 18.15 -7.62 12.99
CA ASP A 92 18.11 -7.10 14.35
C ASP A 92 16.91 -6.12 14.54
N GLY A 93 15.91 -6.15 13.66
CA GLY A 93 14.78 -5.22 13.68
C GLY A 93 15.17 -3.77 13.33
N GLN A 94 15.93 -3.57 12.24
CA GLN A 94 16.36 -2.25 11.80
C GLN A 94 15.24 -1.50 11.05
N ILE A 95 15.00 -0.23 11.41
CA ILE A 95 14.13 0.65 10.62
C ILE A 95 14.88 1.10 9.37
N ILE A 96 14.34 0.78 8.20
CA ILE A 96 14.95 1.08 6.89
C ILE A 96 14.19 2.17 6.12
N GLY A 97 13.01 2.57 6.60
CA GLY A 97 12.27 3.66 6.00
C GLY A 97 10.94 3.94 6.69
N THR A 98 10.36 5.11 6.38
CA THR A 98 9.01 5.48 6.78
C THR A 98 8.26 6.04 5.59
N GLY A 99 6.94 5.97 5.63
CA GLY A 99 6.06 6.49 4.59
C GLY A 99 4.68 6.81 5.13
N SER A 100 3.82 7.31 4.26
CA SER A 100 2.40 7.52 4.57
C SER A 100 1.55 6.92 3.46
N SER A 101 0.49 6.23 3.88
CA SER A 101 -0.51 5.70 2.97
C SER A 101 -1.48 6.82 2.61
N ALA A 102 -1.70 7.08 1.32
CA ALA A 102 -2.63 8.11 0.87
C ALA A 102 -3.55 7.58 -0.23
N LEU A 103 -4.83 7.95 -0.15
CA LEU A 103 -5.74 7.79 -1.29
C LEU A 103 -5.39 8.84 -2.33
N VAL A 104 -4.92 8.39 -3.49
CA VAL A 104 -4.87 9.25 -4.67
C VAL A 104 -6.29 9.39 -5.18
N ALA A 105 -6.88 10.57 -5.00
CA ALA A 105 -8.21 10.85 -5.55
C ALA A 105 -8.14 10.70 -7.08
N GLY A 106 -9.06 9.91 -7.64
CA GLY A 106 -9.22 9.80 -9.08
C GLY A 106 -9.63 11.15 -9.64
N VAL A 107 -8.68 11.88 -10.22
CA VAL A 107 -8.98 13.09 -10.97
C VAL A 107 -9.69 12.64 -12.26
N PRO A 108 -10.91 13.11 -12.56
CA PRO A 108 -11.58 12.73 -13.79
C PRO A 108 -10.68 13.08 -14.97
N GLU A 109 -10.42 12.08 -15.83
CA GLU A 109 -9.46 12.23 -16.92
C GLU A 109 -9.80 13.47 -17.79
N PRO A 110 -8.81 14.18 -18.35
CA PRO A 110 -9.05 15.37 -19.18
C PRO A 110 -10.07 15.14 -20.31
N ALA A 111 -10.15 13.90 -20.82
CA ALA A 111 -11.13 13.50 -21.82
C ALA A 111 -12.57 13.52 -21.30
N SER A 112 -12.81 13.15 -20.04
CA SER A 112 -14.13 13.21 -19.40
C SER A 112 -14.64 14.65 -19.31
N TRP A 113 -13.76 15.60 -18.98
CA TRP A 113 -14.07 17.03 -19.00
C TRP A 113 -14.36 17.53 -20.41
N ALA A 114 -13.54 17.12 -21.38
CA ALA A 114 -13.74 17.49 -22.77
C ALA A 114 -15.09 16.97 -23.31
N LEU A 115 -15.43 15.70 -23.04
CA LEU A 115 -16.72 15.11 -23.42
C LEU A 115 -17.90 15.79 -22.72
N MET A 116 -17.75 16.17 -21.45
CA MET A 116 -18.79 16.91 -20.73
C MET A 116 -19.01 18.30 -21.33
N ILE A 117 -17.94 19.02 -21.67
CA ILE A 117 -18.00 20.33 -22.33
C ILE A 117 -18.63 20.21 -23.71
N VAL A 118 -18.23 19.21 -24.50
CA VAL A 118 -18.79 18.97 -25.84
C VAL A 118 -20.27 18.58 -25.75
N GLY A 119 -20.64 17.70 -24.80
CA GLY A 119 -22.02 17.27 -24.60
C GLY A 119 -22.94 18.40 -24.13
N LEU A 120 -22.55 19.09 -23.05
CA LEU A 120 -23.33 20.20 -22.49
C LEU A 120 -23.32 21.43 -23.41
N GLY A 121 -22.17 21.76 -23.98
CA GLY A 121 -22.01 22.85 -24.94
C GLY A 121 -22.80 22.60 -26.22
N GLY A 122 -22.77 21.36 -26.74
CA GLY A 122 -23.56 20.93 -27.88
C GLY A 122 -25.07 21.06 -27.63
N MET A 123 -25.55 20.56 -26.49
CA MET A 123 -26.96 20.68 -26.10
C MET A 123 -27.39 22.16 -25.94
N GLY A 124 -26.57 22.98 -25.30
CA GLY A 124 -26.82 24.42 -25.14
C GLY A 124 -26.89 25.16 -26.49
N ALA A 125 -26.01 24.82 -27.44
CA ALA A 125 -26.02 25.39 -28.78
C ALA A 125 -27.30 25.04 -29.55
N MET A 126 -27.79 23.80 -29.43
CA MET A 126 -29.05 23.37 -30.05
C MET A 126 -30.26 24.12 -29.47
N LEU A 127 -30.33 24.32 -28.16
CA LEU A 127 -31.42 25.08 -27.54
C LEU A 127 -31.41 26.55 -27.96
N ARG A 128 -30.23 27.17 -28.11
CA ARG A 128 -30.09 28.56 -28.53
C ARG A 128 -30.53 28.79 -29.98
N THR A 129 -30.24 27.85 -30.88
CA THR A 129 -30.65 27.95 -32.28
C THR A 129 -32.16 27.80 -32.45
N ARG A 130 -32.82 26.89 -31.69
CA ARG A 130 -34.28 26.76 -31.71
C ARG A 130 -35.01 28.04 -31.31
N ARG A 131 -34.54 28.77 -30.29
CA ARG A 131 -35.16 30.04 -29.86
C ARG A 131 -35.08 31.15 -30.92
N ARG A 132 -34.03 31.15 -31.75
CA ARG A 132 -33.88 32.12 -32.86
C ARG A 132 -34.78 31.80 -34.05
N SER A 133 -35.31 30.59 -34.11
CA SER A 133 -36.11 30.10 -35.23
C SER A 133 -37.61 30.37 -35.05
N ILE A 134 -38.03 30.98 -33.93
CA ILE A 134 -39.44 31.32 -33.68
C ILE A 134 -39.70 32.70 -34.30
N PRO A 135 -40.44 32.81 -35.41
CA PRO A 135 -40.78 34.09 -36.00
C PRO A 135 -41.71 34.86 -35.04
N VAL A 136 -41.41 36.13 -34.80
CA VAL A 136 -42.34 37.07 -34.17
C VAL A 136 -43.45 37.30 -35.19
N ALA A 137 -44.66 36.80 -34.90
CA ALA A 137 -45.86 37.15 -35.65
C ALA A 137 -46.17 38.64 -35.41
N ALA A 138 -46.24 39.41 -36.50
CA ALA A 138 -46.63 40.82 -36.52
C ALA A 138 -48.14 40.96 -36.75
#